data_AF-A0A3S1F8E1-F1
#
_entry.id   AF-A0A3S1F8E1-F1
#
_cell.length_a   1.000
_cell.length_b   1.000
_cell.length_c   1.000
_cell.angle_alpha   90.00
_cell.angle_beta   90.00
_cell.angle_gamma   90.00
#
_symmetry.space_group_name_H-M   'P 1'
#
loop_
_entity.id
_entity.type
_entity.pdbx_description
1 polymer ?
#
loop_
_entity_poly.entity_id
_entity_poly.type
_entity_poly.pdbx_seq_one_letter_code
_entity_poly.pdbx_strand_id
1 'polypeptide(L)' 'MAITPLDIANMALAVLDEAPIDSLDQDVKAARLLNLHFDLAREAELTKCAWVFAILRATVAGADTGSDCGLTFA' A
#
# COMPACT_ATOMS: atom_id res chain seq x y z
N MET A 1 -14.61 10.92 -4.63
CA MET A 1 -14.71 10.13 -3.39
C MET A 1 -13.35 9.49 -3.20
N ALA A 2 -12.72 9.64 -2.02
CA ALA A 2 -11.45 9.00 -1.74
C ALA A 2 -11.71 7.54 -1.36
N ILE A 3 -11.00 6.61 -2.00
CA ILE A 3 -11.04 5.19 -1.65
C ILE A 3 -10.42 5.04 -0.26
N THR A 4 -11.17 4.48 0.68
CA THR A 4 -10.68 4.24 2.04
C THR A 4 -9.93 2.92 2.13
N PRO A 5 -9.04 2.74 3.12
CA PRO A 5 -8.40 1.44 3.37
C PRO A 5 -9.41 0.29 3.57
N LEU A 6 -10.56 0.59 4.16
CA LEU A 6 -11.65 -0.36 4.36
C LEU A 6 -12.25 -0.84 3.02
N ASP A 7 -12.40 0.07 2.05
CA ASP A 7 -12.89 -0.30 0.71
C ASP A 7 -11.93 -1.29 0.02
N ILE A 8 -10.61 -1.06 0.14
CA ILE A 8 -9.58 -1.94 -0.42
C ILE A 8 -9.60 -3.31 0.27
N ALA A 9 -9.71 -3.32 1.60
CA ALA A 9 -9.84 -4.54 2.39
C ALA A 9 -11.07 -5.36 1.97
N ASN A 10 -12.22 -4.72 1.82
CA ASN A 10 -13.46 -5.39 1.39
C ASN A 10 -13.40 -5.87 -0.06
N MET A 11 -12.71 -5.15 -0.97
CA MET A 11 -12.44 -5.64 -2.32
C MET A 11 -11.58 -6.91 -2.29
N ALA A 12 -10.55 -6.97 -1.43
CA ALA A 12 -9.72 -8.17 -1.28
C ALA A 12 -10.51 -9.35 -0.70
N LEU A 13 -11.40 -9.10 0.26
CA LEU A 13 -12.28 -10.13 0.83
C LEU A 13 -13.28 -10.67 -0.19
N ALA A 14 -13.85 -9.81 -1.04
CA ALA A 14 -14.73 -10.23 -2.12
C ALA A 14 -14.05 -11.16 -3.13
N VAL A 15 -12.75 -10.95 -3.41
CA VAL A 15 -11.96 -11.86 -4.26
C VAL A 15 -11.75 -13.23 -3.59
N LEU A 16 -11.71 -13.26 -2.26
CA LEU A 16 -11.54 -14.48 -1.46
C LEU A 16 -12.88 -15.15 -1.08
N ASP A 17 -14.02 -14.60 -1.54
CA ASP A 17 -15.38 -15.04 -1.19
C ASP A 17 -15.68 -15.00 0.33
N GLU A 18 -15.03 -14.06 1.03
CA GLU A 18 -15.20 -13.84 2.47
C GLU A 18 -16.22 -12.72 2.75
N ALA A 19 -16.86 -12.78 3.92
CA ALA A 19 -17.84 -11.78 4.32
C ALA A 19 -17.18 -10.40 4.49
N PRO A 20 -17.85 -9.31 4.05
CA PRO A 20 -17.34 -7.96 4.23
C PRO A 20 -17.22 -7.60 5.70
N ILE A 21 -16.32 -6.66 5.99
CA ILE A 21 -16.02 -6.15 7.31
C ILE A 21 -16.45 -4.69 7.42
N ASP A 22 -16.96 -4.30 8.58
CA ASP A 22 -17.39 -2.93 8.85
C ASP A 22 -16.25 -2.09 9.47
N SER A 23 -15.25 -2.76 10.07
CA SER A 23 -14.06 -2.13 10.65
C SER A 23 -12.86 -3.07 10.62
N LEU A 24 -11.65 -2.51 10.60
CA LEU A 24 -10.40 -3.27 10.76
C LEU A 24 -10.15 -3.72 12.20
N ASP A 25 -10.83 -3.10 13.17
CA ASP A 25 -10.72 -3.42 14.61
C ASP A 25 -11.77 -4.42 15.10
N GLN A 26 -12.64 -4.92 14.20
CA GLN A 26 -13.65 -5.91 14.60
C GLN A 26 -12.99 -7.24 14.99
N ASP A 27 -13.57 -7.95 15.96
CA ASP A 27 -13.06 -9.26 16.42
C ASP A 27 -13.40 -10.40 15.46
N VAL A 28 -12.92 -10.29 14.23
CA VAL A 28 -13.03 -11.30 13.18
C VAL A 28 -11.64 -11.59 12.66
N LYS A 29 -11.34 -12.87 12.43
CA LYS A 29 -10.01 -13.32 11.99
C LYS A 29 -9.53 -12.56 10.74
N ALA A 30 -10.42 -12.33 9.78
CA ALA A 30 -10.14 -11.59 8.55
C ALA A 30 -9.66 -10.15 8.83
N ALA A 31 -10.37 -9.40 9.68
CA ALA A 31 -10.03 -8.03 10.03
C ALA A 31 -8.68 -7.93 10.76
N ARG A 32 -8.40 -8.85 11.69
CA ARG A 32 -7.11 -8.92 12.39
C ARG A 32 -5.94 -9.20 11.45
N LEU A 33 -6.12 -10.10 10.48
CA LEU A 33 -5.09 -10.40 9.48
C LEU A 33 -4.87 -9.22 8.54
N LEU A 34 -5.96 -8.57 8.09
CA LEU A 34 -5.87 -7.37 7.25
C LEU A 34 -5.18 -6.22 7.99
N ASN A 35 -5.53 -5.96 9.25
CA ASN A 35 -4.89 -4.90 10.05
C ASN A 35 -3.37 -5.13 10.20
N LEU A 36 -2.93 -6.39 10.34
CA LEU A 36 -1.51 -6.72 10.48
C LEU A 36 -0.72 -6.64 9.16
N HIS A 37 -1.35 -6.99 8.04
CA HIS A 37 -0.65 -7.13 6.75
C HIS A 37 -0.88 -5.98 5.77
N PHE A 38 -1.91 -5.16 5.96
CA PHE A 38 -2.30 -4.14 4.98
C PHE A 38 -1.18 -3.12 4.73
N ASP A 39 -0.62 -2.55 5.79
CA ASP A 39 0.45 -1.54 5.65
C ASP A 39 1.73 -2.13 5.04
N LEU A 40 2.12 -3.34 5.49
CA LEU A 40 3.29 -4.04 4.94
C LEU A 40 3.13 -4.36 3.45
N ALA A 41 1.96 -4.85 3.03
CA ALA A 41 1.68 -5.16 1.63
C ALA A 41 1.65 -3.88 0.78
N ARG A 42 1.05 -2.81 1.30
CA ARG A 42 1.02 -1.51 0.63
C ARG A 42 2.42 -0.94 0.43
N GLU A 43 3.25 -0.93 1.48
CA GLU A 43 4.63 -0.45 1.39
C GLU A 43 5.48 -1.32 0.46
N ALA A 44 5.34 -2.63 0.52
CA ALA A 44 6.00 -3.55 -0.41
C ALA A 44 5.61 -3.26 -1.87
N GLU A 45 4.35 -2.93 -2.15
CA GLU A 45 3.89 -2.64 -3.51
C GLU A 45 4.32 -1.24 -3.98
N LEU A 46 4.34 -0.26 -3.07
CA LEU A 46 4.86 1.08 -3.35
C LEU A 46 6.36 1.09 -3.62
N THR A 47 7.12 0.18 -3.02
CA THR A 47 8.58 0.07 -3.19
C THR A 47 8.99 -0.76 -4.40
N LYS A 48 8.18 -1.74 -4.83
CA LYS A 48 8.50 -2.60 -5.99
C LYS A 48 8.45 -1.89 -7.34
N CYS A 49 7.53 -0.92 -7.49
CA CYS A 49 7.25 -0.30 -8.78
C CYS A 49 7.62 1.18 -8.76
N ALA A 50 8.21 1.67 -9.86
CA ALA A 50 8.53 3.09 -10.02
C ALA A 50 7.25 3.88 -10.40
N TRP A 51 6.43 4.19 -9.41
CA TRP A 51 5.19 4.92 -9.62
C TRP A 51 5.47 6.37 -10.03
N VAL A 52 4.94 6.83 -11.17
CA VAL A 52 5.17 8.19 -11.71
C VAL A 52 4.78 9.30 -10.73
N PHE A 53 3.75 9.08 -9.89
CA PHE A 53 3.37 10.02 -8.82
C PHE A 53 4.33 10.00 -7.62
N ALA A 54 5.07 8.90 -7.40
CA ALA A 54 6.10 8.80 -6.37
C ALA A 54 7.46 9.33 -6.86
N ILE A 55 7.71 9.34 -8.17
CA ILE A 55 8.87 9.97 -8.82
C ILE A 55 8.82 11.50 -8.67
N LEU A 56 7.62 12.08 -8.65
CA LEU A 56 7.39 13.50 -8.33
C LEU A 56 7.41 13.80 -6.82
N ARG A 57 8.02 12.93 -5.99
CA ARG A 57 8.37 13.31 -4.61
C ARG A 57 9.40 14.42 -4.73
N ALA A 58 8.95 15.64 -4.47
CA ALA A 58 9.75 16.85 -4.48
C ALA A 58 11.14 16.57 -3.89
N THR A 59 12.17 16.91 -4.65
CA THR A 59 13.53 17.02 -4.15
C THR A 59 13.51 17.95 -2.95
N VAL A 60 13.54 17.41 -1.74
CA VAL A 60 13.83 18.21 -0.55
C VAL A 60 15.31 18.56 -0.68
N ALA A 61 15.60 19.84 -0.91
CA ALA A 61 16.97 20.32 -1.00
C ALA A 61 17.75 19.87 0.25
N GLY A 62 18.72 18.97 0.08
CA GLY A 62 19.58 18.45 1.15
C GLY A 62 19.41 16.96 1.51
N ALA A 63 18.49 16.21 0.90
CA ALA A 63 18.37 14.77 1.14
C ALA A 63 19.23 13.94 0.16
N ASP A 64 20.54 14.16 0.16
CA ASP A 64 21.49 13.20 -0.42
C ASP A 64 21.63 12.01 0.54
N THR A 65 20.75 11.03 0.40
CA THR A 65 21.05 9.66 0.83
C THR A 65 21.18 8.82 -0.43
N GLY A 66 22.43 8.62 -0.85
CA GLY A 66 22.80 7.89 -2.06
C GLY A 66 22.05 6.57 -2.14
N SER A 67 21.17 6.45 -3.13
CA SER A 67 20.42 5.24 -3.44
C SER A 67 20.79 4.80 -4.84
N ASP A 68 21.36 3.60 -4.92
CA ASP A 68 21.91 2.93 -6.08
C ASP A 68 20.82 2.32 -6.99
N CYS A 69 19.89 3.16 -7.45
CA CYS A 69 18.92 2.79 -8.48
C CYS A 69 18.95 3.82 -9.62
N GLY A 70 20.01 3.74 -10.43
CA GLY A 70 20.08 4.47 -11.70
C GLY A 70 19.21 3.78 -12.76
N LEU A 71 18.18 4.48 -13.27
CA LEU A 71 17.52 4.09 -14.51
C LEU A 71 18.42 4.47 -15.69
N THR A 72 19.24 3.53 -16.15
CA THR A 72 20.04 3.70 -17.37
C THR A 72 19.13 3.48 -18.58
N PHE A 73 18.73 4.54 -19.26
CA PHE A 73 18.24 4.44 -20.63
C PHE A 73 19.44 4.46 -21.57
N ALA A 74 19.51 3.45 -22.46
CA ALA A 74 20.47 3.37 -23.57
C ALA A 74 19.79 3.85 -24.86
#